data_AF-A0A7X6UHZ1-F1
#
_entry.id   AF-A0A7X6UHZ1-F1
#
_cell.length_a   1.000
_cell.length_b   1.000
_cell.length_c   1.000
_cell.angle_alpha   90.00
_cell.angle_beta   90.00
_cell.angle_gamma   90.00
#
_symmetry.space_group_name_H-M   'P 1'
#
loop_
_entity.id
_entity.type
_entity.pdbx_description
1 polymer ?
#
loop_
_entity_poly.entity_id
_entity_poly.type
_entity_poly.pdbx_seq_one_letter_code
_entity_poly.pdbx_strand_id
1 'polypeptide(L)'
;MKVRKGEIVNKSAIIKQGEFTKEEYEGLLAASDSENGIYNIALQLNENLVMIVDQVSDSEVQHRYHQLAPDIQKMQKEYKENPEGLKYI
;
A
#
# COMPACT_ATOMS: atom_id res chain seq x y z
N MET A 1 3.04 -14.62 -0.49
CA MET A 1 1.57 -14.45 -0.30
C MET A 1 1.05 -13.58 -1.44
N LYS A 2 0.03 -14.01 -2.19
CA LYS A 2 -0.45 -13.22 -3.34
C LYS A 2 -1.50 -12.20 -2.87
N VAL A 3 -1.09 -10.95 -2.73
CA VAL A 3 -2.00 -9.82 -2.48
C VAL A 3 -2.36 -9.12 -3.78
N ARG A 4 -3.50 -8.46 -3.80
CA ARG A 4 -4.01 -7.69 -4.95
C ARG A 4 -4.41 -6.30 -4.53
N LYS A 5 -4.34 -5.36 -5.47
CA LYS A 5 -4.92 -4.02 -5.33
C LYS A 5 -6.38 -4.10 -4.83
N GLY A 6 -6.71 -3.25 -3.85
CA GLY A 6 -8.01 -3.19 -3.18
C GLY A 6 -8.18 -4.18 -2.03
N GLU A 7 -7.27 -5.13 -1.82
CA GLU A 7 -7.34 -6.04 -0.68
C GLU A 7 -6.87 -5.38 0.61
N ILE A 8 -7.57 -5.68 1.71
CA ILE A 8 -7.20 -5.28 3.07
C ILE A 8 -6.52 -6.46 3.74
N VAL A 9 -5.31 -6.24 4.20
CA VAL A 9 -4.47 -7.27 4.82
C VAL A 9 -3.87 -6.77 6.11
N ASN A 10 -3.37 -7.70 6.93
CA ASN A 10 -2.59 -7.31 8.10
C ASN A 10 -1.26 -6.67 7.63
N LYS A 11 -0.88 -5.55 8.24
CA LYS A 11 0.39 -4.85 8.06
C LYS A 11 1.57 -5.82 8.18
N SER A 12 1.51 -6.72 9.17
CA SER A 12 2.54 -7.75 9.39
C SER A 12 2.67 -8.76 8.24
N ALA A 13 1.62 -8.97 7.44
CA ALA A 13 1.64 -9.92 6.33
C ALA A 13 2.45 -9.40 5.13
N ILE A 14 2.47 -8.08 4.92
CA ILE A 14 3.28 -7.46 3.86
C ILE A 14 4.70 -7.10 4.32
N ILE A 15 4.89 -6.78 5.61
CA ILE A 15 6.22 -6.43 6.16
C ILE A 15 7.17 -7.63 6.23
N LYS A 16 6.65 -8.86 6.36
CA LYS A 16 7.49 -10.07 6.48
C LYS A 16 8.20 -10.49 5.18
N GLN A 17 7.90 -9.89 4.02
CA GLN A 17 8.33 -10.40 2.71
C GLN A 17 9.69 -9.89 2.18
N GLY A 18 10.41 -8.99 2.86
CA GLY A 18 11.75 -8.60 2.40
C GLY A 18 12.19 -7.27 2.98
N GLU A 19 13.51 -7.09 3.08
CA GLU A 19 14.20 -5.93 3.65
C GLU A 19 13.48 -4.61 3.36
N PHE A 20 12.85 -4.09 4.41
CA PHE A 20 12.13 -2.82 4.39
C PHE A 20 13.08 -1.69 4.00
N THR A 21 13.01 -1.22 2.76
CA THR A 21 13.69 0.00 2.34
C THR A 21 12.68 1.14 2.33
N LYS A 22 12.60 1.82 3.48
CA LYS A 22 12.27 3.24 3.71
C LYS A 22 11.29 3.93 2.74
N GLU A 23 10.14 4.34 3.26
CA GLU A 23 9.81 5.72 3.64
C GLU A 23 8.42 5.70 4.33
N GLU A 24 8.35 6.06 5.61
CA GLU A 24 7.07 6.26 6.30
C GLU A 24 6.65 7.71 6.09
N TYR A 25 5.91 7.99 5.03
CA TYR A 25 5.09 9.21 4.96
C TYR A 25 3.71 8.88 5.53
N GLU A 26 3.33 9.54 6.62
CA GLU A 26 2.00 9.63 7.28
C GLU A 26 0.90 8.63 6.85
N GLY A 27 1.19 7.33 6.80
CA GLY A 27 0.21 6.29 6.46
C GLY A 27 0.34 5.62 5.09
N LEU A 28 1.44 5.74 4.36
CA LEU A 28 1.74 4.97 3.14
C LEU A 28 2.96 4.06 3.36
N LEU A 29 2.86 2.80 2.92
CA LEU A 29 3.85 1.75 3.09
C LEU A 29 4.21 1.16 1.73
N ALA A 30 5.49 0.96 1.45
CA ALA A 30 5.95 0.19 0.30
C ALA A 30 6.65 -1.09 0.82
N ALA A 31 6.21 -2.25 0.36
CA ALA A 31 6.77 -3.54 0.76
C ALA A 31 7.20 -4.33 -0.48
N SER A 32 8.46 -4.78 -0.51
CA SER A 32 8.97 -5.62 -1.59
C SER A 32 8.32 -7.00 -1.53
N ASP A 33 7.86 -7.47 -2.68
CA ASP A 33 7.47 -8.86 -2.93
C ASP A 33 8.51 -9.49 -3.86
N SER A 34 9.57 -10.01 -3.25
CA SER A 34 10.68 -10.61 -3.98
C SER A 34 10.28 -11.88 -4.76
N GLU A 35 9.16 -12.53 -4.40
CA GLU A 35 8.65 -13.69 -5.15
C GLU A 35 8.16 -13.27 -6.55
N ASN A 36 7.61 -12.06 -6.68
CA ASN A 36 7.01 -11.54 -7.90
C ASN A 36 7.81 -10.39 -8.54
N GLY A 37 8.89 -9.92 -7.90
CA GLY A 37 9.73 -8.83 -8.41
C GLY A 37 9.03 -7.47 -8.43
N ILE A 38 8.05 -7.27 -7.55
CA ILE A 38 7.23 -6.06 -7.46
C ILE A 38 7.26 -5.47 -6.05
N TYR A 39 6.77 -4.25 -5.90
CA TYR A 39 6.47 -3.61 -4.63
C TYR A 39 4.97 -3.45 -4.48
N ASN A 40 4.47 -3.84 -3.32
CA ASN A 40 3.12 -3.56 -2.88
C ASN A 40 3.12 -2.20 -2.18
N ILE A 41 2.39 -1.25 -2.75
CA ILE A 41 2.14 0.05 -2.12
C ILE A 41 0.82 -0.06 -1.36
N ALA A 42 0.83 0.24 -0.06
CA ALA A 42 -0.28 0.04 0.84
C ALA A 42 -0.60 1.28 1.68
N LEU A 43 -1.88 1.60 1.80
CA LEU A 43 -2.40 2.66 2.65
C LEU A 43 -2.68 2.08 4.05
N GLN A 44 -2.14 2.70 5.09
CA GLN A 44 -2.44 2.38 6.47
C GLN A 44 -3.85 2.86 6.82
N LEU A 45 -4.70 1.92 7.22
CA LEU A 45 -6.07 2.19 7.67
C LEU A 45 -6.16 2.33 9.19
N ASN A 46 -5.38 1.49 9.90
CA ASN A 46 -5.15 1.56 11.34
C ASN A 46 -3.80 0.90 11.68
N GLU A 47 -3.51 0.69 12.96
CA GLU A 47 -2.23 0.13 13.42
C GLU A 47 -1.89 -1.24 12.80
N ASN A 48 -2.91 -2.07 12.54
CA ASN A 48 -2.75 -3.45 12.11
C ASN A 48 -3.19 -3.71 10.67
N LEU A 49 -4.06 -2.88 10.11
CA LEU A 49 -4.64 -3.08 8.78
C LEU A 49 -4.14 -2.07 7.78
N VAL A 50 -3.85 -2.59 6.60
CA VAL A 50 -3.44 -1.82 5.43
C VAL A 50 -4.25 -2.27 4.22
N MET A 51 -4.47 -1.37 3.28
CA MET A 51 -5.11 -1.65 2.01
C MET A 51 -4.10 -1.52 0.89
N ILE A 52 -4.01 -2.49 -0.01
CA ILE A 52 -3.13 -2.40 -1.18
C ILE A 52 -3.72 -1.37 -2.14
N VAL A 53 -3.01 -0.27 -2.36
CA VAL A 53 -3.42 0.79 -3.29
C VAL A 53 -2.74 0.67 -4.63
N ASP A 54 -1.58 0.01 -4.71
CA ASP A 54 -0.95 -0.30 -5.99
C ASP A 54 0.09 -1.41 -5.90
N GLN A 55 0.48 -1.92 -7.07
CA GLN A 55 1.52 -2.94 -7.24
C GLN A 55 2.37 -2.58 -8.45
N VAL A 56 3.64 -2.24 -8.21
CA VAL A 56 4.52 -1.66 -9.25
C VAL A 56 5.91 -2.29 -9.22
N SER A 57 6.70 -2.11 -10.27
CA SER A 57 8.10 -2.56 -10.26
C SER A 57 8.99 -1.72 -9.34
N ASP A 58 10.17 -2.23 -9.00
CA ASP A 58 11.20 -1.49 -8.24
C ASP A 58 11.54 -0.12 -8.87
N SER A 59 11.66 -0.07 -10.21
CA SER A 59 11.94 1.17 -10.94
C SER A 59 10.81 2.20 -10.87
N GLU A 60 9.59 1.78 -10.55
CA GLU A 60 8.39 2.63 -10.55
C GLU A 60 7.93 2.99 -9.14
N VAL A 61 8.35 2.24 -8.12
CA VAL A 61 7.87 2.39 -6.74
C VAL A 61 8.02 3.81 -6.22
N GLN A 62 9.19 4.41 -6.45
CA GLN A 62 9.49 5.77 -6.01
C GLN A 62 8.58 6.80 -6.68
N HIS A 63 8.41 6.70 -8.01
CA HIS A 63 7.54 7.61 -8.74
C HIS A 63 6.08 7.47 -8.29
N ARG A 64 5.61 6.22 -8.14
CA ARG A 64 4.23 5.96 -7.76
C ARG A 64 3.91 6.39 -6.33
N TYR A 65 4.85 6.19 -5.42
CA TYR A 65 4.75 6.67 -4.04
C TYR A 65 4.55 8.19 -3.98
N HIS A 66 5.36 8.95 -4.73
CA HIS A 66 5.26 10.41 -4.80
C HIS A 66 3.93 10.90 -5.38
N GLN A 67 3.33 10.14 -6.31
CA GLN A 67 2.01 10.47 -6.85
C GLN A 67 0.88 10.24 -5.83
N LEU A 68 0.99 9.21 -4.99
CA LEU A 68 -0.05 8.81 -4.04
C LEU A 68 0.03 9.58 -2.72
N ALA A 69 1.22 10.04 -2.33
CA ALA A 69 1.44 10.72 -1.05
C ALA A 69 0.52 11.95 -0.81
N PRO A 70 0.26 12.83 -1.80
CA PRO A 70 -0.65 13.97 -1.60
C PRO A 70 -2.10 13.57 -1.31
N ASP A 71 -2.52 12.39 -1.77
CA ASP A 71 -3.92 11.92 -1.68
C ASP A 71 -4.19 10.99 -0.49
N ILE A 72 -3.20 10.73 0.38
CA ILE A 72 -3.32 9.81 1.53
C ILE A 72 -4.58 10.11 2.36
N GLN A 73 -4.73 11.37 2.81
CA GLN A 73 -5.83 11.75 3.69
C GLN A 73 -7.19 11.58 3.02
N LYS A 74 -7.25 11.87 1.71
CA LYS A 74 -8.45 11.67 0.90
C LYS A 74 -8.79 10.18 0.80
N MET A 75 -7.83 9.32 0.46
CA MET A 75 -8.03 7.88 0.38
C MET A 75 -8.45 7.26 1.73
N GLN A 76 -7.86 7.72 2.84
CA GLN A 76 -8.26 7.28 4.19
C GLN A 76 -9.68 7.72 4.55
N LYS A 77 -10.07 8.94 4.16
CA LYS A 77 -11.42 9.45 4.38
C LYS A 77 -12.44 8.68 3.54
N GLU A 78 -12.16 8.47 2.26
CA GLU A 78 -13.00 7.67 1.36
C GLU A 78 -13.16 6.25 1.89
N TYR A 79 -12.11 5.64 2.46
CA TYR A 79 -12.23 4.34 3.12
C TYR A 79 -13.19 4.36 4.31
N LYS A 80 -13.09 5.38 5.17
CA LYS A 80 -13.96 5.52 6.35
C LYS A 80 -15.42 5.72 5.97
N GLU A 81 -15.67 6.44 4.88
CA GLU A 81 -17.02 6.78 4.40
C GLU A 81 -17.61 5.68 3.51
N ASN A 82 -16.79 5.00 2.71
CA ASN A 82 -17.19 3.95 1.78
C ASN A 82 -16.05 2.91 1.58
N PRO A 83 -15.95 1.90 2.46
CA PRO A 83 -14.92 0.86 2.38
C PRO A 83 -14.90 0.10 1.05
N GLU A 84 -16.02 0.03 0.34
CA GLU A 84 -16.13 -0.67 -0.95
C GLU A 84 -15.75 0.20 -2.16
N GLY A 85 -15.70 1.53 -2.00
CA GLY A 85 -15.45 2.49 -3.08
C GLY A 85 -14.02 2.48 -3.62
N LEU A 86 -13.06 2.03 -2.81
CA LEU A 86 -11.63 2.01 -3.17
C LEU A 86 -11.25 0.85 -4.11
N LYS A 87 -12.18 -0.07 -4.39
CA LYS A 87 -11.97 -1.17 -5.35
C LYS A 87 -11.76 -0.69 -6.81
N TYR A 88 -12.09 0.57 -7.11
CA TYR A 88 -12.14 1.12 -8.47
C TYR A 88 -11.10 2.23 -8.75
N ILE A 89 -10.27 2.57 -7.77
CA ILE A 89 -9.14 3.50 -7.94
C ILE A 89 -7.93 2.73 -8.48
#